data_AF-W5WD20-F1
#
_entry.id   AF-W5WD20-F1
#
_cell.length_a   1.000
_cell.length_b   1.000
_cell.length_c   1.000
_cell.angle_alpha   90.00
_cell.angle_beta   90.00
_cell.angle_gamma   90.00
#
_symmetry.space_group_name_H-M   'P 1'
#
loop_
_entity.id
_entity.type
_entity.pdbx_description
1 polymer ?
#
loop_
_entity_poly.entity_id
_entity_poly.type
_entity_poly.pdbx_seq_one_letter_code
_entity_poly.pdbx_strand_id
1 'polypeptide(L)'
;MSATSKSYLAFVPRHTPSAHEVLAMIDHGDGPEAESLASFSDAPSATILASALNGYLLHQVTAERRLEVVLDGAPAPVRTAISALLPILAAATADDPAAPRVARQLPTVGDGGFLLFPTTNCPGQCEFCGPCRNDCVDCSECADGGCEICLPVTLTPRTAAVLGQALAVLADEAYDLAYRTGMCQDSVPGPLGAVPACVANQDQWFLRRYARAFDDLSSDLHVGRYPTPTCTAEEIALDLAIQDAERIYCDEHELVADLEAELPASRSDYNWDTLQDVLFQDKDYEGLLTYRVPLDPQEIERWFDEFGNIPPRDQHRGFRR
;
A
#
# COMPACT_ATOMS: atom_id res chain seq x y z
N MET A 1 6.88 -24.13 -26.97
CA MET A 1 5.41 -23.94 -26.93
C MET A 1 5.11 -23.37 -25.57
N SER A 2 4.94 -22.05 -25.48
CA SER A 2 4.66 -21.37 -24.22
C SER A 2 3.27 -21.81 -23.76
N ALA A 3 3.13 -22.26 -22.51
CA ALA A 3 1.82 -22.36 -21.91
C ALA A 3 1.19 -20.96 -22.00
N THR A 4 -0.01 -20.86 -22.56
CA THR A 4 -0.83 -19.65 -22.50
C THR A 4 -1.02 -19.32 -21.02
N SER A 5 -0.30 -18.31 -20.54
CA SER A 5 -0.36 -17.87 -19.14
C SER A 5 -1.73 -17.24 -18.92
N LYS A 6 -2.53 -17.85 -18.05
CA LYS A 6 -3.84 -17.33 -17.65
C LYS A 6 -3.60 -16.15 -16.71
N SER A 7 -3.88 -14.92 -17.14
CA SER A 7 -3.67 -13.72 -16.33
C SER A 7 -5.00 -13.23 -15.75
N TYR A 8 -5.09 -13.14 -14.43
CA TYR A 8 -6.28 -12.62 -13.74
C TYR A 8 -6.18 -11.10 -13.63
N LEU A 9 -7.11 -10.40 -14.29
CA LEU A 9 -7.09 -8.94 -14.38
C LEU A 9 -7.89 -8.26 -13.27
N ALA A 10 -9.05 -8.84 -12.93
CA ALA A 10 -9.96 -8.34 -11.90
C ALA A 10 -11.10 -9.32 -11.59
N PHE A 11 -11.86 -9.03 -10.53
CA PHE A 11 -13.11 -9.69 -10.17
C PHE A 11 -14.25 -8.67 -10.11
N VAL A 12 -15.37 -8.97 -10.76
CA VAL A 12 -16.53 -8.06 -10.81
C VAL A 12 -17.80 -8.76 -10.34
N PRO A 13 -18.61 -8.12 -9.48
CA PRO A 13 -19.92 -8.66 -9.14
C PRO A 13 -20.89 -8.45 -10.31
N ARG A 14 -21.67 -9.49 -10.64
CA ARG A 14 -22.81 -9.41 -11.53
C ARG A 14 -24.07 -9.65 -10.73
N HIS A 15 -24.99 -8.68 -10.73
CA HIS A 15 -26.29 -8.82 -10.09
C HIS A 15 -27.40 -8.80 -11.12
N THR A 16 -28.25 -9.82 -11.06
CA THR A 16 -29.50 -9.92 -11.80
C THR A 16 -30.64 -10.09 -10.80
N PRO A 17 -31.92 -9.94 -11.21
CA PRO A 17 -33.05 -10.14 -10.31
C PRO A 17 -33.12 -11.54 -9.67
N SER A 18 -32.48 -12.55 -10.25
CA SER A 18 -32.57 -13.95 -9.81
C SER A 18 -31.23 -14.60 -9.46
N ALA A 19 -30.11 -13.90 -9.67
CA ALA A 19 -28.78 -14.45 -9.45
C ALA A 19 -27.76 -13.35 -9.15
N HIS A 20 -26.87 -13.63 -8.20
CA HIS A 20 -25.74 -12.78 -7.84
C HIS A 20 -24.47 -13.61 -7.98
N GLU A 21 -23.53 -13.15 -8.80
CA GLU A 21 -22.35 -13.91 -9.16
C GLU A 21 -21.09 -13.05 -9.08
N VAL A 22 -19.95 -13.70 -8.92
CA VAL A 22 -18.64 -13.08 -9.11
C VAL A 22 -18.08 -13.58 -10.42
N LEU A 23 -17.72 -12.67 -11.31
CA LEU A 23 -17.03 -12.97 -12.56
C LEU A 23 -15.54 -12.68 -12.39
N ALA A 24 -14.70 -13.61 -12.86
CA ALA A 24 -13.28 -13.39 -13.03
C ALA A 24 -13.03 -12.84 -14.44
N MET A 25 -12.37 -11.69 -14.53
CA MET A 25 -11.88 -11.11 -15.78
C MET A 25 -10.50 -11.67 -16.03
N ILE A 26 -10.33 -12.45 -17.10
CA ILE A 26 -9.12 -13.21 -17.38
C ILE A 26 -8.64 -12.91 -18.79
N ASP A 27 -7.35 -12.67 -18.96
CA ASP A 27 -6.70 -12.66 -20.28
C ASP A 27 -6.02 -13.99 -20.56
N HIS A 28 -6.38 -14.61 -21.69
CA HIS A 28 -5.78 -15.86 -22.18
C HIS A 28 -4.74 -15.62 -23.28
N GLY A 29 -4.45 -14.36 -23.62
CA GLY A 29 -3.55 -13.94 -24.69
C GLY A 29 -4.25 -13.47 -25.97
N ASP A 30 -5.55 -13.75 -26.10
CA ASP A 30 -6.42 -13.30 -27.20
C ASP A 30 -7.37 -12.16 -26.76
N GLY A 31 -7.21 -11.65 -25.54
CA GLY A 31 -8.01 -10.59 -24.94
C GLY A 31 -8.78 -11.03 -23.69
N PRO A 32 -9.36 -10.06 -22.97
CA PRO A 32 -10.04 -10.32 -21.71
C PRO A 32 -11.42 -10.97 -21.90
N GLU A 33 -11.64 -12.09 -21.21
CA GLU A 33 -12.92 -12.79 -21.12
C GLU A 33 -13.45 -12.80 -19.67
N ALA A 34 -14.77 -12.90 -19.52
CA ALA A 34 -15.44 -12.97 -18.22
C ALA A 34 -15.91 -14.41 -17.94
N GLU A 35 -15.35 -15.05 -16.91
CA GLU A 35 -15.73 -16.40 -16.46
C GLU A 35 -16.50 -16.34 -15.14
N SER A 36 -17.58 -17.11 -14.99
CA SER A 36 -18.30 -17.19 -13.71
C SER A 36 -17.49 -18.00 -12.69
N LEU A 37 -17.18 -17.39 -11.54
CA LEU A 37 -16.37 -17.97 -10.47
C LEU A 37 -17.21 -18.52 -9.33
N ALA A 38 -18.20 -17.76 -8.89
CA ALA A 38 -19.02 -18.09 -7.72
C ALA A 38 -20.43 -17.50 -7.84
N SER A 39 -21.41 -18.15 -7.22
CA SER A 39 -22.79 -17.68 -7.15
C SER A 39 -23.26 -17.60 -5.69
N PHE A 40 -24.04 -16.57 -5.39
CA PHE A 40 -24.58 -16.27 -4.06
C PHE A 40 -26.09 -16.07 -4.10
N SER A 41 -26.73 -16.26 -2.94
CA SER A 41 -28.15 -15.99 -2.71
C SER A 41 -28.48 -14.51 -2.64
N ASP A 42 -27.48 -13.66 -2.41
CA ASP A 42 -27.65 -12.24 -2.14
C ASP A 42 -26.53 -11.41 -2.78
N ALA A 43 -26.85 -10.16 -3.14
CA ALA A 43 -25.92 -9.23 -3.75
C ALA A 43 -24.74 -8.85 -2.84
N PRO A 44 -24.92 -8.56 -1.52
CA PRO A 44 -23.83 -8.19 -0.63
C PRO A 44 -22.69 -9.21 -0.60
N SER A 45 -22.96 -10.50 -0.42
CA SER A 45 -21.89 -11.51 -0.36
C SER A 45 -21.07 -11.59 -1.66
N ALA A 46 -21.72 -11.51 -2.83
CA ALA A 46 -21.00 -11.49 -4.12
C ALA A 46 -20.13 -10.24 -4.27
N THR A 47 -20.62 -9.07 -3.86
CA THR A 47 -19.87 -7.81 -3.90
C THR A 47 -18.67 -7.82 -2.96
N ILE A 48 -18.84 -8.28 -1.71
CA ILE A 48 -17.75 -8.33 -0.74
C ILE A 48 -16.71 -9.36 -1.19
N LEU A 49 -17.11 -10.52 -1.74
CA LEU A 49 -16.15 -11.49 -2.29
C LEU A 49 -15.34 -10.88 -3.44
N ALA A 50 -15.99 -10.24 -4.42
CA ALA A 50 -15.30 -9.62 -5.54
C ALA A 50 -14.31 -8.54 -5.06
N SER A 51 -14.72 -7.70 -4.11
CA SER A 51 -13.87 -6.70 -3.49
C SER A 51 -12.66 -7.32 -2.76
N ALA A 52 -12.88 -8.38 -1.98
CA ALA A 52 -11.81 -9.06 -1.25
C ALA A 52 -10.81 -9.77 -2.18
N LEU A 53 -11.28 -10.38 -3.27
CA LEU A 53 -10.40 -10.99 -4.29
C LEU A 53 -9.61 -9.93 -5.07
N ASN A 54 -10.21 -8.79 -5.39
CA ASN A 54 -9.46 -7.65 -5.94
C ASN A 54 -8.44 -7.12 -4.94
N GLY A 55 -8.80 -7.03 -3.66
CA GLY A 55 -7.84 -6.68 -2.60
C GLY A 55 -6.65 -7.64 -2.57
N TYR A 56 -6.89 -8.95 -2.76
CA TYR A 56 -5.83 -9.96 -2.80
C TYR A 56 -4.93 -9.78 -4.02
N LEU A 57 -5.50 -9.59 -5.21
CA LEU A 57 -4.76 -9.23 -6.44
C LEU A 57 -3.97 -7.93 -6.30
N LEU A 58 -4.50 -7.00 -5.52
CA LEU A 58 -3.89 -5.71 -5.27
C LEU A 58 -2.99 -5.72 -4.03
N HIS A 59 -2.72 -6.87 -3.40
CA HIS A 59 -1.88 -6.95 -2.19
C HIS A 59 -2.32 -6.00 -1.06
N GLN A 60 -3.61 -5.79 -0.89
CA GLN A 60 -4.15 -5.00 0.21
C GLN A 60 -3.94 -5.73 1.54
N VAL A 61 -3.58 -4.98 2.59
CA VAL A 61 -3.20 -5.53 3.90
C VAL A 61 -4.30 -6.41 4.50
N THR A 62 -5.57 -6.02 4.35
CA THR A 62 -6.71 -6.76 4.94
C THR A 62 -7.39 -7.75 3.99
N ALA A 63 -6.85 -7.98 2.79
CA ALA A 63 -7.49 -8.80 1.77
C ALA A 63 -7.79 -10.23 2.24
N GLU A 64 -6.80 -10.90 2.83
CA GLU A 64 -6.94 -12.29 3.32
C GLU A 64 -7.99 -12.39 4.42
N ARG A 65 -7.94 -11.51 5.42
CA ARG A 65 -8.94 -11.46 6.50
C ARG A 65 -10.35 -11.20 5.97
N ARG A 66 -10.49 -10.32 4.97
CA ARG A 66 -11.79 -10.08 4.31
C ARG A 66 -12.29 -11.31 3.58
N LEU A 67 -11.39 -12.04 2.90
CA LEU A 67 -11.72 -13.31 2.25
C LEU A 67 -12.20 -14.33 3.28
N GLU A 68 -11.48 -14.52 4.39
CA GLU A 68 -11.88 -15.45 5.46
C GLU A 68 -13.29 -15.16 5.99
N VAL A 69 -13.59 -13.90 6.30
CA VAL A 69 -14.91 -13.47 6.80
C VAL A 69 -16.02 -13.78 5.79
N VAL A 70 -15.80 -13.49 4.51
CA VAL A 70 -16.79 -13.78 3.46
C VAL A 70 -16.96 -15.28 3.25
N LEU A 71 -15.87 -16.05 3.33
CA LEU A 71 -15.88 -17.48 3.09
C LEU A 71 -16.51 -18.28 4.24
N ASP A 72 -16.44 -17.81 5.48
CA ASP A 72 -17.09 -18.45 6.64
C ASP A 72 -18.60 -18.65 6.41
N GLY A 73 -19.26 -17.63 5.86
CA GLY A 73 -20.68 -17.68 5.49
C GLY A 73 -20.99 -18.27 4.11
N ALA A 74 -19.99 -18.60 3.28
CA ALA A 74 -20.19 -18.98 1.88
C ALA A 74 -20.55 -20.47 1.71
N PRO A 75 -21.25 -20.87 0.62
CA PRO A 75 -21.48 -22.27 0.30
C PRO A 75 -20.18 -23.06 0.07
N ALA A 76 -20.18 -24.37 0.39
CA ALA A 76 -19.00 -25.24 0.24
C ALA A 76 -18.38 -25.25 -1.17
N PRO A 77 -19.15 -25.22 -2.28
CA PRO A 77 -18.57 -25.11 -3.62
C PRO A 77 -17.80 -23.80 -3.83
N VAL A 78 -18.30 -22.69 -3.30
CA VAL A 78 -17.63 -21.37 -3.38
C VAL A 78 -16.32 -21.41 -2.61
N ARG A 79 -16.33 -21.89 -1.36
CA ARG A 79 -15.10 -22.04 -0.57
C ARG A 79 -14.05 -22.86 -1.30
N THR A 80 -14.45 -24.00 -1.87
CA THR A 80 -13.55 -24.89 -2.61
C THR A 80 -12.94 -24.19 -3.84
N ALA A 81 -13.76 -23.49 -4.62
CA ALA A 81 -13.30 -22.77 -5.80
C ALA A 81 -12.31 -21.66 -5.44
N ILE A 82 -12.60 -20.87 -4.40
CA ILE A 82 -11.71 -19.78 -3.97
C ILE A 82 -10.41 -20.33 -3.38
N SER A 83 -10.45 -21.34 -2.52
CA SER A 83 -9.23 -21.95 -1.98
C SER A 83 -8.31 -22.52 -3.07
N ALA A 84 -8.87 -23.04 -4.17
CA ALA A 84 -8.08 -23.50 -5.31
C ALA A 84 -7.50 -22.33 -6.14
N LEU A 85 -8.14 -21.17 -6.11
CA LEU A 85 -7.75 -19.98 -6.87
C LEU A 85 -6.62 -19.18 -6.18
N LEU A 86 -6.62 -19.06 -4.84
CA LEU A 86 -5.65 -18.22 -4.12
C LEU A 86 -4.17 -18.51 -4.46
N PRO A 87 -3.71 -19.79 -4.52
CA PRO A 87 -2.34 -20.08 -4.91
C PRO A 87 -2.01 -19.64 -6.34
N ILE A 88 -3.00 -19.66 -7.25
CA ILE A 88 -2.83 -19.23 -8.64
C ILE A 88 -2.67 -17.71 -8.69
N LEU A 89 -3.48 -16.97 -7.92
CA LEU A 89 -3.38 -15.51 -7.85
C LEU A 89 -2.05 -15.07 -7.25
N ALA A 90 -1.58 -15.75 -6.20
CA ALA A 90 -0.29 -15.46 -5.57
C ALA A 90 0.90 -15.67 -6.54
N ALA A 91 0.83 -16.67 -7.43
CA ALA A 91 1.85 -16.90 -8.45
C ALA A 91 1.74 -15.90 -9.62
N ALA A 92 0.52 -15.60 -10.08
CA ALA A 92 0.30 -14.74 -11.24
C ALA A 92 0.73 -13.28 -11.01
N THR A 93 0.56 -12.74 -9.81
CA THR A 93 1.01 -11.38 -9.47
C THR A 93 2.54 -11.24 -9.41
N ALA A 94 3.26 -12.33 -9.18
CA ALA A 94 4.72 -12.35 -9.25
C ALA A 94 5.23 -12.34 -10.71
N ASP A 95 4.50 -12.99 -11.63
CA ASP A 95 4.92 -13.15 -13.03
C ASP A 95 4.54 -11.95 -13.94
N ASP A 96 3.42 -11.26 -13.67
CA ASP A 96 3.00 -10.06 -14.41
C ASP A 96 2.43 -8.97 -13.47
N PRO A 97 3.30 -8.06 -12.97
CA PRO A 97 2.91 -6.95 -12.11
C PRO A 97 1.94 -5.96 -12.76
N ALA A 98 1.81 -5.97 -14.10
CA ALA A 98 0.93 -5.09 -14.85
C ALA A 98 -0.48 -5.68 -15.05
N ALA A 99 -0.66 -6.99 -14.82
CA ALA A 99 -1.96 -7.66 -14.90
C ALA A 99 -3.09 -7.02 -14.06
N PRO A 100 -2.87 -6.57 -12.79
CA PRO A 100 -3.93 -5.98 -11.98
C PRO A 100 -4.23 -4.50 -12.34
N ARG A 101 -3.73 -3.97 -13.46
CA ARG A 101 -4.10 -2.62 -13.94
C ARG A 101 -5.60 -2.42 -14.04
N VAL A 102 -6.34 -3.45 -14.46
CA VAL A 102 -7.81 -3.39 -14.54
C VAL A 102 -8.41 -3.34 -13.14
N ALA A 103 -7.96 -4.18 -12.21
CA ALA A 103 -8.41 -4.15 -10.81
C ALA A 103 -8.18 -2.77 -10.17
N ARG A 104 -7.07 -2.08 -10.48
CA ARG A 104 -6.79 -0.70 -10.01
C ARG A 104 -7.77 0.36 -10.52
N GLN A 105 -8.39 0.13 -11.69
CA GLN A 105 -9.34 1.07 -12.30
C GLN A 105 -10.78 0.78 -11.93
N LEU A 106 -11.07 -0.40 -11.38
CA LEU A 106 -12.41 -0.71 -10.94
C LEU A 106 -12.76 0.15 -9.72
N PRO A 107 -13.98 0.71 -9.66
CA PRO A 107 -14.50 1.28 -8.44
C PRO A 107 -14.55 0.17 -7.39
N THR A 108 -13.63 0.17 -6.43
CA THR A 108 -13.76 -0.68 -5.25
C THR A 108 -15.03 -0.24 -4.52
N VAL A 109 -15.93 -1.18 -4.25
CA VAL A 109 -17.13 -0.86 -3.45
C VAL A 109 -16.66 -0.46 -2.06
N GLY A 110 -16.71 0.85 -1.80
CA GLY A 110 -16.04 1.52 -0.70
C GLY A 110 -14.62 1.89 -1.08
N ASP A 111 -14.36 3.17 -1.37
CA ASP A 111 -13.05 3.79 -1.21
C ASP A 111 -12.71 3.72 0.29
N GLY A 112 -12.30 2.54 0.74
CA GLY A 112 -11.95 2.35 2.13
C GLY A 112 -10.77 3.24 2.53
N GLY A 113 -9.96 3.70 1.57
CA GLY A 113 -8.80 4.55 1.83
C GLY A 113 -7.95 3.94 2.94
N PHE A 114 -7.72 4.73 3.98
CA PHE A 114 -6.98 4.27 5.16
C PHE A 114 -7.75 3.26 6.04
N LEU A 115 -9.07 3.12 5.93
CA LEU A 115 -9.85 2.06 6.60
C LEU A 115 -9.53 0.65 6.08
N LEU A 116 -8.75 0.55 5.00
CA LEU A 116 -8.26 -0.73 4.50
C LEU A 116 -7.12 -1.29 5.37
N PHE A 117 -6.54 -0.50 6.27
CA PHE A 117 -5.54 -0.96 7.25
C PHE A 117 -6.21 -1.53 8.50
N PRO A 118 -5.60 -2.54 9.15
CA PRO A 118 -6.16 -3.15 10.34
C PRO A 118 -5.97 -2.26 11.58
N THR A 119 -6.88 -2.33 12.54
CA THR A 119 -6.67 -1.76 13.89
C THR A 119 -6.12 -2.79 14.88
N THR A 120 -6.23 -4.08 14.55
CA THR A 120 -5.72 -5.18 15.35
C THR A 120 -5.38 -6.40 14.49
N ASN A 121 -4.32 -7.12 14.87
CA ASN A 121 -4.02 -8.46 14.36
C ASN A 121 -4.65 -9.57 15.22
N CYS A 122 -5.39 -9.26 16.30
CA CYS A 122 -5.98 -10.34 17.09
C CYS A 122 -7.00 -11.14 16.24
N PRO A 123 -6.90 -12.49 16.21
CA PRO A 123 -7.84 -13.39 15.53
C PRO A 123 -9.18 -13.57 16.29
N GLY A 124 -9.51 -12.69 17.24
CA GLY A 124 -10.70 -12.74 18.08
C GLY A 124 -10.54 -13.50 19.41
N GLN A 125 -9.48 -14.30 19.57
CA GLN A 125 -9.16 -14.94 20.85
C GLN A 125 -7.66 -15.25 21.02
N CYS A 126 -7.17 -15.22 22.26
CA CYS A 126 -5.84 -15.70 22.64
C CYS A 126 -5.81 -16.25 24.06
N GLU A 127 -4.69 -16.85 24.47
CA GLU A 127 -4.55 -17.45 25.80
C GLU A 127 -4.53 -16.42 26.94
N PHE A 128 -4.09 -15.19 26.68
CA PHE A 128 -3.96 -14.14 27.69
C PHE A 128 -5.26 -13.36 27.91
N CYS A 129 -5.94 -12.98 26.82
CA CYS A 129 -7.12 -12.12 26.89
C CYS A 129 -8.43 -12.92 26.76
N GLY A 130 -8.37 -14.24 26.50
CA GLY A 130 -9.54 -15.03 26.15
C GLY A 130 -10.17 -14.48 24.88
N PRO A 131 -11.46 -14.07 24.88
CA PRO A 131 -12.04 -13.30 23.78
C PRO A 131 -11.43 -11.89 23.69
N CYS A 132 -10.76 -11.59 22.58
CA CYS A 132 -10.20 -10.27 22.33
C CYS A 132 -11.29 -9.20 22.24
N ARG A 133 -11.11 -8.08 22.94
CA ARG A 133 -12.01 -6.92 22.93
C ARG A 133 -11.19 -5.64 22.89
N ASN A 134 -11.75 -4.60 22.27
CA ASN A 134 -11.15 -3.25 22.23
C ASN A 134 -9.66 -3.30 21.81
N ASP A 135 -9.35 -4.08 20.78
CA ASP A 135 -7.98 -4.31 20.28
C ASP A 135 -6.99 -4.76 21.35
N CYS A 136 -7.48 -5.47 22.38
CA CYS A 136 -6.74 -5.97 23.53
C CYS A 136 -5.97 -4.88 24.29
N VAL A 137 -6.45 -3.63 24.26
CA VAL A 137 -5.80 -2.50 24.94
C VAL A 137 -5.67 -2.73 26.45
N ASP A 138 -6.61 -3.45 27.06
CA ASP A 138 -6.64 -3.73 28.50
C ASP A 138 -5.79 -4.96 28.91
N CYS A 139 -5.10 -5.60 27.96
CA CYS A 139 -4.38 -6.86 28.18
C CYS A 139 -2.87 -6.59 28.28
N SER A 140 -2.28 -6.71 29.48
CA SER A 140 -0.87 -6.34 29.74
C SER A 140 0.11 -7.08 28.83
N GLU A 141 -0.07 -8.39 28.64
CA GLU A 141 0.79 -9.20 27.77
C GLU A 141 0.72 -8.77 26.31
N CYS A 142 -0.44 -8.25 25.86
CA CYS A 142 -0.57 -7.71 24.51
C CYS A 142 -0.03 -6.28 24.40
N ALA A 143 -0.08 -5.50 25.48
CA ALA A 143 0.50 -4.16 25.52
C ALA A 143 2.03 -4.21 25.49
N ASP A 144 2.62 -5.20 26.18
CA ASP A 144 4.08 -5.39 26.25
C ASP A 144 4.64 -6.21 25.07
N GLY A 145 3.79 -6.59 24.10
CA GLY A 145 4.18 -7.39 22.93
C GLY A 145 4.54 -8.85 23.25
N GLY A 146 4.28 -9.33 24.46
CA GLY A 146 4.52 -10.71 24.88
C GLY A 146 3.54 -11.74 24.29
N CYS A 147 2.41 -11.28 23.76
CA CYS A 147 1.44 -12.14 23.09
C CYS A 147 1.79 -12.38 21.61
N GLU A 148 2.30 -13.57 21.30
CA GLU A 148 2.63 -13.98 19.92
C GLU A 148 1.39 -14.14 19.01
N ILE A 149 0.20 -14.22 19.58
CA ILE A 149 -1.07 -14.34 18.82
C ILE A 149 -1.61 -12.95 18.45
N CYS A 150 -1.51 -11.98 19.35
CA CYS A 150 -2.07 -10.64 19.20
C CYS A 150 -0.96 -9.63 18.88
N LEU A 151 -0.12 -9.96 17.91
CA LEU A 151 1.02 -9.13 17.51
C LEU A 151 0.57 -7.70 17.21
N PRO A 152 1.42 -6.69 17.46
CA PRO A 152 1.14 -5.32 17.05
C PRO A 152 0.83 -5.24 15.56
N VAL A 153 -0.09 -4.34 15.19
CA VAL A 153 -0.28 -3.98 13.78
C VAL A 153 0.89 -3.12 13.35
N THR A 154 1.47 -3.41 12.18
CA THR A 154 2.53 -2.60 11.59
C THR A 154 2.05 -1.18 11.26
N LEU A 155 0.98 -1.05 10.47
CA LEU A 155 0.46 0.24 10.02
C LEU A 155 -1.06 0.27 10.20
N THR A 156 -1.53 1.22 11.02
CA THR A 156 -2.95 1.42 11.33
C THR A 156 -3.60 2.45 10.41
N PRO A 157 -4.94 2.56 10.35
CA PRO A 157 -5.61 3.61 9.57
C PRO A 157 -5.13 5.02 9.87
N ARG A 158 -5.03 5.39 11.16
CA ARG A 158 -4.62 6.74 11.58
C ARG A 158 -3.16 7.02 11.25
N THR A 159 -2.29 6.04 11.45
CA THR A 159 -0.86 6.16 11.12
C THR A 159 -0.67 6.29 9.61
N ALA A 160 -1.40 5.49 8.81
CA ALA A 160 -1.38 5.59 7.35
C ALA A 160 -1.88 6.94 6.84
N ALA A 161 -2.88 7.54 7.49
CA ALA A 161 -3.40 8.86 7.11
C ALA A 161 -2.37 9.98 7.33
N VAL A 162 -1.70 10.00 8.50
CA VAL A 162 -0.65 10.98 8.79
C VAL A 162 0.56 10.78 7.89
N LEU A 163 0.99 9.53 7.67
CA LEU A 163 2.07 9.21 6.72
C LEU A 163 1.72 9.60 5.28
N GLY A 164 0.47 9.35 4.86
CA GLY A 164 -0.04 9.75 3.55
C GLY A 164 -0.02 11.26 3.35
N GLN A 165 -0.34 12.03 4.39
CA GLN A 165 -0.23 13.49 4.40
C GLN A 165 1.23 13.95 4.26
N ALA A 166 2.14 13.38 5.04
CA ALA A 166 3.58 13.70 4.95
C ALA A 166 4.13 13.42 3.54
N LEU A 167 3.83 12.25 2.97
CA LEU A 167 4.20 11.91 1.59
C LEU A 167 3.67 12.93 0.58
N ALA A 168 2.40 13.32 0.69
CA ALA A 168 1.79 14.28 -0.24
C ALA A 168 2.44 15.68 -0.17
N VAL A 169 2.75 16.16 1.04
CA VAL A 169 3.38 17.46 1.26
C VAL A 169 4.85 17.46 0.79
N LEU A 170 5.60 16.39 1.08
CA LEU A 170 6.98 16.27 0.60
C LEU A 170 7.06 16.12 -0.92
N ALA A 171 6.08 15.42 -1.53
CA ALA A 171 5.93 15.42 -2.98
C ALA A 171 5.75 16.86 -3.50
N ASP A 172 4.85 17.65 -2.90
CA ASP A 172 4.61 19.08 -3.26
C ASP A 172 5.91 19.88 -3.24
N GLU A 173 6.68 19.77 -2.17
CA GLU A 173 7.97 20.44 -2.07
C GLU A 173 8.96 19.99 -3.18
N ALA A 174 9.09 18.69 -3.41
CA ALA A 174 10.04 18.14 -4.38
C ALA A 174 9.67 18.50 -5.84
N TYR A 175 8.38 18.46 -6.20
CA TYR A 175 7.92 18.88 -7.53
C TYR A 175 8.05 20.40 -7.72
N ASP A 176 7.80 21.20 -6.68
CA ASP A 176 8.00 22.65 -6.75
C ASP A 176 9.48 22.98 -6.98
N LEU A 177 10.41 22.25 -6.34
CA LEU A 177 11.84 22.38 -6.64
C LEU A 177 12.13 22.00 -8.10
N ALA A 178 11.64 20.84 -8.56
CA ALA A 178 11.86 20.39 -9.93
C ALA A 178 11.35 21.40 -10.99
N TYR A 179 10.19 22.02 -10.73
CA TYR A 179 9.63 23.06 -11.58
C TYR A 179 10.50 24.32 -11.58
N ARG A 180 10.94 24.80 -10.41
CA ARG A 180 11.85 25.95 -10.29
C ARG A 180 13.19 25.69 -10.98
N THR A 181 13.79 24.52 -10.82
CA THR A 181 15.06 24.14 -11.47
C THR A 181 14.95 24.18 -13.01
N GLY A 182 13.80 23.80 -13.57
CA GLY A 182 13.55 23.94 -15.01
C GLY A 182 13.47 25.39 -15.50
N MET A 183 13.21 26.35 -14.60
CA MET A 183 13.16 27.78 -14.92
C MET A 183 14.45 28.52 -14.56
N CYS A 184 15.13 28.14 -13.47
CA CYS A 184 16.32 28.79 -12.94
C CYS A 184 17.27 27.77 -12.28
N GLN A 185 18.55 27.81 -12.66
CA GLN A 185 19.55 26.83 -12.21
C GLN A 185 19.97 26.96 -10.74
N ASP A 186 19.72 28.10 -10.09
CA ASP A 186 20.10 28.37 -8.68
C ASP A 186 18.95 28.13 -7.69
N SER A 187 18.07 27.17 -8.00
CA SER A 187 16.91 26.87 -7.15
C SER A 187 17.33 26.17 -5.85
N VAL A 188 16.79 26.62 -4.72
CA VAL A 188 17.13 26.07 -3.39
C VAL A 188 16.02 25.08 -2.95
N PRO A 189 16.39 23.95 -2.31
CA PRO A 189 15.44 23.03 -1.68
C PRO A 189 14.49 23.74 -0.71
N GLY A 190 13.31 23.16 -0.52
CA GLY A 190 12.33 23.68 0.41
C GLY A 190 12.69 23.42 1.87
N PRO A 191 11.93 24.02 2.81
CA PRO A 191 12.25 23.98 4.23
C PRO A 191 12.00 22.62 4.89
N LEU A 192 11.22 21.72 4.28
CA LEU A 192 10.91 20.40 4.84
C LEU A 192 12.02 19.38 4.57
N GLY A 193 12.95 19.70 3.67
CA GLY A 193 14.09 18.83 3.39
C GLY A 193 13.70 17.61 2.55
N ALA A 194 12.66 17.72 1.72
CA ALA A 194 12.20 16.62 0.86
C ALA A 194 13.29 16.11 -0.09
N VAL A 195 14.23 16.98 -0.48
CA VAL A 195 15.34 16.69 -1.41
C VAL A 195 16.67 16.73 -0.67
N PRO A 196 17.38 15.58 -0.52
CA PRO A 196 18.68 15.53 0.14
C PRO A 196 19.73 16.42 -0.53
N ALA A 197 20.65 16.96 0.28
CA ALA A 197 21.67 17.89 -0.19
C ALA A 197 22.57 17.32 -1.30
N CYS A 198 22.84 16.02 -1.27
CA CYS A 198 23.67 15.33 -2.26
C CYS A 198 23.06 15.27 -3.67
N VAL A 199 21.74 15.52 -3.80
CA VAL A 199 21.01 15.53 -5.08
C VAL A 199 20.27 16.84 -5.37
N ALA A 200 20.41 17.85 -4.50
CA ALA A 200 19.70 19.13 -4.64
C ALA A 200 20.00 19.88 -5.95
N ASN A 201 21.20 19.70 -6.52
CA ASN A 201 21.66 20.37 -7.75
C ASN A 201 21.40 19.56 -9.03
N GLN A 202 20.63 18.48 -8.95
CA GLN A 202 20.34 17.65 -10.10
C GLN A 202 19.32 18.30 -11.04
N ASP A 203 19.25 17.78 -12.26
CA ASP A 203 18.36 18.31 -13.27
C ASP A 203 16.87 18.08 -12.94
N GLN A 204 16.02 18.79 -13.69
CA GLN A 204 14.57 18.68 -13.54
C GLN A 204 14.07 17.24 -13.75
N TRP A 205 14.70 16.45 -14.61
CA TRP A 205 14.26 15.09 -14.91
C TRP A 205 14.45 14.16 -13.72
N PHE A 206 15.64 14.20 -13.10
CA PHE A 206 15.91 13.50 -11.85
C PHE A 206 14.92 13.91 -10.77
N LEU A 207 14.78 15.22 -10.52
CA LEU A 207 13.94 15.73 -9.44
C LEU A 207 12.47 15.35 -9.60
N ARG A 208 11.94 15.30 -10.84
CA ARG A 208 10.56 14.82 -11.09
C ARG A 208 10.40 13.34 -10.81
N ARG A 209 11.39 12.50 -11.18
CA ARG A 209 11.38 11.06 -10.84
C ARG A 209 11.45 10.83 -9.34
N TYR A 210 12.31 11.56 -8.66
CA TYR A 210 12.42 11.48 -7.21
C TYR A 210 11.13 11.98 -6.52
N ALA A 211 10.57 13.10 -6.95
CA ALA A 211 9.31 13.60 -6.41
C ALA A 211 8.14 12.62 -6.61
N ARG A 212 8.14 11.87 -7.72
CA ARG A 212 7.15 10.81 -7.98
C ARG A 212 7.27 9.62 -7.02
N ALA A 213 8.44 9.36 -6.44
CA ALA A 213 8.59 8.29 -5.45
C ALA A 213 7.65 8.50 -4.25
N PHE A 214 7.46 9.75 -3.81
CA PHE A 214 6.48 10.10 -2.78
C PHE A 214 5.03 9.83 -3.22
N ASP A 215 4.68 10.19 -4.45
CA ASP A 215 3.34 9.92 -5.00
C ASP A 215 3.07 8.40 -5.10
N ASP A 216 4.07 7.62 -5.52
CA ASP A 216 3.96 6.17 -5.67
C ASP A 216 3.67 5.50 -4.31
N LEU A 217 4.40 5.88 -3.26
CA LEU A 217 4.19 5.41 -1.89
C LEU A 217 2.86 5.91 -1.31
N SER A 218 2.49 7.17 -1.56
CA SER A 218 1.20 7.71 -1.11
C SER A 218 0.04 6.98 -1.77
N SER A 219 0.17 6.65 -3.05
CA SER A 219 -0.82 5.88 -3.79
C SER A 219 -1.01 4.48 -3.21
N ASP A 220 0.07 3.81 -2.74
CA ASP A 220 -0.06 2.51 -2.07
C ASP A 220 -0.91 2.62 -0.80
N LEU A 221 -0.68 3.65 0.02
CA LEU A 221 -1.47 3.88 1.24
C LEU A 221 -2.95 4.11 0.93
N HIS A 222 -3.26 4.95 -0.07
CA HIS A 222 -4.64 5.26 -0.44
C HIS A 222 -5.42 4.03 -0.93
N VAL A 223 -4.74 3.03 -1.50
CA VAL A 223 -5.37 1.78 -1.92
C VAL A 223 -5.23 0.65 -0.90
N GLY A 224 -4.74 0.94 0.32
CA GLY A 224 -4.66 -0.02 1.42
C GLY A 224 -3.52 -1.01 1.33
N ARG A 225 -2.41 -0.65 0.68
CA ARG A 225 -1.17 -1.43 0.60
C ARG A 225 -0.12 -0.84 1.50
N TYR A 226 0.82 -1.68 1.95
CA TYR A 226 2.04 -1.16 2.53
C TYR A 226 2.82 -0.35 1.47
N PRO A 227 3.41 0.80 1.85
CA PRO A 227 4.21 1.62 0.95
C PRO A 227 5.61 0.99 0.82
N THR A 228 5.69 -0.20 0.23
CA THR A 228 6.94 -0.97 0.15
C THR A 228 7.86 -0.36 -0.92
N PRO A 229 9.07 0.10 -0.54
CA PRO A 229 10.02 0.68 -1.50
C PRO A 229 10.48 -0.34 -2.54
N THR A 230 10.48 0.07 -3.81
CA THR A 230 10.95 -0.74 -4.95
C THR A 230 12.34 -0.34 -5.45
N CYS A 231 12.89 0.75 -4.93
CA CYS A 231 14.20 1.30 -5.26
C CYS A 231 14.68 2.25 -4.14
N THR A 232 15.96 2.62 -4.14
CA THR A 232 16.55 3.52 -3.13
C THR A 232 15.89 4.90 -3.07
N ALA A 233 15.40 5.44 -4.19
CA ALA A 233 14.65 6.69 -4.20
C ALA A 233 13.38 6.62 -3.34
N GLU A 234 12.68 5.48 -3.37
CA GLU A 234 11.49 5.23 -2.55
C GLU A 234 11.87 5.00 -1.08
N GLU A 235 12.99 4.35 -0.78
CA GLU A 235 13.46 4.21 0.62
C GLU A 235 13.74 5.57 1.26
N ILE A 236 14.50 6.42 0.56
CA ILE A 236 14.79 7.79 1.01
C ILE A 236 13.50 8.59 1.19
N ALA A 237 12.58 8.51 0.23
CA ALA A 237 11.31 9.23 0.30
C ALA A 237 10.44 8.76 1.47
N LEU A 238 10.35 7.44 1.69
CA LEU A 238 9.60 6.86 2.80
C LEU A 238 10.19 7.26 4.16
N ASP A 239 11.51 7.22 4.29
CA ASP A 239 12.19 7.58 5.53
C ASP A 239 11.95 9.04 5.92
N LEU A 240 12.12 9.95 4.96
CA LEU A 240 11.81 11.37 5.15
C LEU A 240 10.34 11.59 5.52
N ALA A 241 9.43 10.84 4.90
CA ALA A 241 8.00 10.94 5.20
C ALA A 241 7.65 10.38 6.58
N ILE A 242 8.31 9.33 7.07
CA ILE A 242 8.13 8.84 8.44
C ILE A 242 8.60 9.91 9.45
N GLN A 243 9.76 10.53 9.21
CA GLN A 243 10.26 11.61 10.06
C GLN A 243 9.31 12.83 10.07
N ASP A 244 8.80 13.23 8.90
CA ASP A 244 7.84 14.35 8.82
C ASP A 244 6.47 13.99 9.41
N ALA A 245 6.01 12.75 9.25
CA ALA A 245 4.77 12.27 9.87
C ALA A 245 4.86 12.29 11.41
N GLU A 246 5.99 11.88 11.98
CA GLU A 246 6.25 11.98 13.42
C GLU A 246 6.24 13.44 13.89
N ARG A 247 6.87 14.35 13.12
CA ARG A 247 6.83 15.79 13.39
C ARG A 247 5.42 16.36 13.32
N ILE A 248 4.65 16.05 12.27
CA ILE A 248 3.24 16.45 12.11
C ILE A 248 2.44 15.98 13.33
N TYR A 249 2.61 14.73 13.74
CA TYR A 249 1.93 14.18 14.91
C TYR A 249 2.25 14.94 16.21
N CYS A 250 3.52 15.32 16.41
CA CYS A 250 3.96 16.04 17.61
C CYS A 250 3.58 17.53 17.62
N ASP A 251 3.60 18.19 16.46
CA ASP A 251 3.55 19.65 16.39
C ASP A 251 2.20 20.17 15.85
N GLU A 252 1.51 19.42 14.97
CA GLU A 252 0.36 19.87 14.19
C GLU A 252 -0.95 19.21 14.62
N HIS A 253 -1.28 19.32 15.91
CA HIS A 253 -2.42 18.67 16.55
C HIS A 253 -3.78 18.89 15.86
N GLU A 254 -4.05 20.10 15.34
CA GLU A 254 -5.31 20.39 14.63
C GLU A 254 -5.40 19.62 13.30
N LEU A 255 -4.30 19.57 12.54
CA LEU A 255 -4.23 18.81 11.31
C LEU A 255 -4.40 17.31 11.58
N VAL A 256 -3.74 16.79 12.61
CA VAL A 256 -3.87 15.37 13.00
C VAL A 256 -5.32 15.06 13.37
N ALA A 257 -5.97 15.90 14.18
CA ALA A 257 -7.36 15.72 14.57
C ALA A 257 -8.30 15.68 13.37
N ASP A 258 -8.07 16.52 12.37
CA ASP A 258 -8.84 16.52 11.11
C ASP A 258 -8.60 15.24 10.29
N LEU A 259 -7.35 14.79 10.18
CA LEU A 259 -6.99 13.56 9.45
C LEU A 259 -7.60 12.30 10.08
N GLU A 260 -7.66 12.23 11.42
CA GLU A 260 -8.12 11.04 12.14
C GLU A 260 -9.61 11.04 12.51
N ALA A 261 -10.34 12.12 12.21
CA ALA A 261 -11.71 12.35 12.67
C ALA A 261 -12.68 11.19 12.38
N GLU A 262 -12.53 10.55 11.22
CA GLU A 262 -13.37 9.43 10.78
C GLU A 262 -12.67 8.06 10.87
N LEU A 263 -11.44 8.03 11.40
CA LEU A 263 -10.61 6.82 11.43
C LEU A 263 -10.64 6.17 12.82
N PRO A 264 -10.76 4.83 12.88
CA PRO A 264 -10.79 4.11 14.15
C PRO A 264 -9.42 4.18 14.83
N ALA A 265 -9.44 4.40 16.14
CA ALA A 265 -8.23 4.37 16.97
C ALA A 265 -7.76 2.94 17.19
N SER A 266 -6.45 2.78 17.37
CA SER A 266 -5.80 1.55 17.77
C SER A 266 -4.73 1.83 18.82
N ARG A 267 -4.44 0.84 19.67
CA ARG A 267 -3.28 0.92 20.57
C ARG A 267 -1.94 0.94 19.83
N SER A 268 -1.93 0.54 18.56
CA SER A 268 -0.73 0.48 17.71
C SER A 268 -0.54 1.75 16.88
N ASP A 269 -1.39 2.76 17.07
CA ASP A 269 -1.24 4.03 16.35
C ASP A 269 0.11 4.69 16.65
N TYR A 270 0.72 5.27 15.63
CA TYR A 270 1.92 6.12 15.70
C TYR A 270 3.16 5.41 16.27
N ASN A 271 3.26 4.09 16.11
CA ASN A 271 4.47 3.32 16.42
C ASN A 271 5.50 3.43 15.28
N TRP A 272 6.11 4.62 15.16
CA TRP A 272 7.04 4.97 14.08
C TRP A 272 8.26 4.06 14.01
N ASP A 273 8.81 3.65 15.17
CA ASP A 273 9.95 2.73 15.27
C ASP A 273 9.66 1.39 14.58
N THR A 274 8.45 0.86 14.74
CA THR A 274 8.05 -0.41 14.10
C THR A 274 7.95 -0.26 12.58
N LEU A 275 7.55 0.91 12.06
CA LEU A 275 7.51 1.12 10.61
C LEU A 275 8.90 1.06 9.99
N GLN A 276 9.87 1.69 10.65
CA GLN A 276 11.27 1.71 10.23
C GLN A 276 11.89 0.30 10.17
N ASP A 277 11.46 -0.61 11.03
CA ASP A 277 12.00 -1.98 11.06
C ASP A 277 11.27 -2.94 10.11
N VAL A 278 10.00 -2.67 9.76
CA VAL A 278 9.19 -3.59 8.95
C VAL A 278 9.13 -3.18 7.47
N LEU A 279 9.15 -1.89 7.15
CA LEU A 279 8.95 -1.41 5.77
C LEU A 279 10.24 -1.37 4.95
N PHE A 280 11.40 -1.49 5.60
CA PHE A 280 12.72 -1.42 4.97
C PHE A 280 13.40 -2.80 5.02
N GLN A 281 14.04 -3.20 3.92
CA GLN A 281 14.79 -4.46 3.87
C GLN A 281 16.17 -4.31 4.51
N ASP A 282 16.82 -3.19 4.23
CA ASP A 282 18.05 -2.72 4.84
C ASP A 282 17.98 -1.19 5.04
N LYS A 283 19.06 -0.61 5.57
CA LYS A 283 19.14 0.83 5.85
C LYS A 283 20.38 1.46 5.21
N ASP A 284 20.84 0.91 4.08
CA ASP A 284 22.05 1.39 3.41
C ASP A 284 21.87 2.83 2.86
N TYR A 285 20.63 3.27 2.66
CA TYR A 285 20.27 4.63 2.25
C TYR A 285 20.56 5.70 3.32
N GLU A 286 20.63 5.37 4.61
CA GLU A 286 20.76 6.35 5.71
C GLU A 286 21.99 7.26 5.53
N GLY A 287 23.09 6.70 5.01
CA GLY A 287 24.29 7.46 4.71
C GLY A 287 24.05 8.62 3.73
N LEU A 288 23.13 8.45 2.78
CA LEU A 288 22.80 9.42 1.74
C LEU A 288 22.04 10.63 2.29
N LEU A 289 21.24 10.45 3.34
CA LEU A 289 20.46 11.53 3.99
C LEU A 289 21.36 12.59 4.63
N THR A 290 22.50 12.16 5.17
CA THR A 290 23.47 13.07 5.81
C THR A 290 24.60 13.50 4.87
N TYR A 291 24.71 12.87 3.71
CA TYR A 291 25.74 13.16 2.72
C TYR A 291 25.49 14.52 2.05
N ARG A 292 26.49 15.40 2.07
CA ARG A 292 26.39 16.77 1.51
C ARG A 292 27.16 16.99 0.22
N VAL A 293 28.01 16.03 -0.16
CA VAL A 293 28.78 16.14 -1.40
C VAL A 293 27.85 15.73 -2.55
N PRO A 294 27.80 16.48 -3.66
CA PRO A 294 27.02 16.06 -4.83
C PRO A 294 27.46 14.69 -5.31
N LEU A 295 26.50 13.77 -5.48
CA LEU A 295 26.76 12.46 -6.05
C LEU A 295 27.08 12.59 -7.55
N ASP A 296 27.79 11.60 -8.09
CA ASP A 296 28.03 11.55 -9.52
C ASP A 296 26.76 11.13 -10.28
N PRO A 297 26.59 11.53 -11.57
CA PRO A 297 25.37 11.23 -12.31
C PRO A 297 25.03 9.73 -12.41
N GLN A 298 26.01 8.83 -12.40
CA GLN A 298 25.75 7.39 -12.47
C GLN A 298 25.26 6.85 -11.14
N GLU A 299 25.84 7.30 -10.02
CA GLU A 299 25.36 6.96 -8.67
C GLU A 299 23.91 7.40 -8.45
N ILE A 300 23.55 8.55 -9.00
CA ILE A 300 22.23 9.13 -8.88
C ILE A 300 21.19 8.36 -9.71
N GLU A 301 21.55 7.90 -10.91
CA GLU A 301 20.65 7.05 -11.69
C GLU A 301 20.33 5.73 -10.99
N ARG A 302 21.29 5.17 -10.25
CA ARG A 302 21.08 3.94 -9.46
C ARG A 302 20.02 4.08 -8.37
N TRP A 303 19.65 5.30 -7.97
CA TRP A 303 18.55 5.48 -7.03
C TRP A 303 17.22 4.91 -7.55
N PHE A 304 17.09 4.74 -8.87
CA PHE A 304 15.89 4.19 -9.50
C PHE A 304 16.09 2.76 -10.01
N ASP A 305 17.21 2.11 -9.69
CA ASP A 305 17.39 0.70 -10.00
C ASP A 305 16.40 -0.13 -9.15
N GLU A 306 15.68 -1.02 -9.81
CA GLU A 306 14.63 -1.82 -9.19
C GLU A 306 15.23 -2.92 -8.31
N PHE A 307 14.66 -3.10 -7.12
CA PHE A 307 14.99 -4.21 -6.25
C PHE A 307 14.44 -5.51 -6.83
N GLY A 308 15.32 -6.44 -7.18
CA GLY A 308 14.95 -7.66 -7.91
C GLY A 308 14.01 -8.64 -7.19
N ASN A 309 13.70 -8.39 -5.92
CA ASN A 309 12.77 -9.19 -5.11
C ASN A 309 11.40 -8.52 -4.90
N ILE A 310 11.17 -7.33 -5.43
CA ILE A 310 9.88 -6.63 -5.35
C ILE A 310 9.37 -6.34 -6.77
N PRO A 311 8.06 -6.54 -7.04
CA PRO A 311 7.48 -6.15 -8.32
C PRO A 311 7.72 -4.67 -8.64
N PRO A 312 8.21 -4.33 -9.83
CA PRO A 312 8.50 -2.95 -10.17
C PRO A 312 7.24 -2.11 -10.36
N ARG A 313 7.41 -0.80 -10.21
CA ARG A 313 6.36 0.19 -10.46
C ARG A 313 6.00 0.22 -11.95
N ASP A 314 4.75 0.59 -12.26
CA ASP A 314 4.31 0.76 -13.65
C ASP A 314 5.10 1.88 -14.36
N GLN A 315 5.89 1.54 -15.38
CA GLN A 315 6.68 2.50 -16.15
C GLN A 315 5.86 3.62 -16.84
N HIS A 316 4.54 3.45 -16.98
CA HIS A 316 3.65 4.40 -17.67
C HIS A 316 2.82 5.29 -16.73
N ARG A 317 3.07 5.27 -15.42
CA ARG A 317 2.30 6.03 -14.40
C ARG A 317 2.40 7.56 -14.48
N GLY A 318 3.19 8.09 -15.41
CA GLY A 318 3.29 9.52 -15.68
C GLY A 318 3.96 10.31 -14.56
N PHE A 319 3.74 11.63 -14.55
CA PHE A 319 4.09 12.57 -13.50
C PHE A 319 2.89 13.45 -13.24
N ARG A 320 2.69 13.92 -12.00
CA ARG A 320 1.79 15.05 -11.78
C ARG A 320 2.46 16.33 -12.29
N ARG A 321 1.65 17.21 -12.89
CA ARG A 321 2.05 18.50 -13.51
C ARG A 321 3.03 18.33 -14.68
#